data_AF-E5Y2W7-F1
#
_entry.id   AF-E5Y2W7-F1
#
_cell.length_a   1.000
_cell.length_b   1.000
_cell.length_c   1.000
_cell.angle_alpha   90.00
_cell.angle_beta   90.00
_cell.angle_gamma   90.00
#
_symmetry.space_group_name_H-M   'P 1'
#
loop_
_entity.id
_entity.type
_entity.pdbx_description
1 polymer ?
#
loop_
_entity_poly.entity_id
_entity_poly.type
_entity_poly.pdbx_seq_one_letter_code
_entity_poly.pdbx_strand_id
1 'polypeptide(L)'
;MPSYPSDPFFESGAMACLIFYRTNGLHGSITCLHNMIRPYLPVVRINAILISRDFTRVIQMFDTKLDSRRTTRISNPERGAPFVESEKINQPVLINNLDGYKVQAPFKDPDLADVPFLIHSAMIRLPLFENGEYYFCLNFWSDDYDAFTWTHVEQLQRLVRPLAGELRERLSFTEEKALPYTPAGSGFERLSLCPELAEVRQRIELAAPTRTTVLILGETGSGKESVADAIHERSDRRNGPFLKVNCGAITPSLLSSELFGHEKGAFTGAHTTRRGYFEQANGGTLFLDEIGEMPQEAQVHLLRVLESRYVTRVGDHRPIPVDVRVIAATQTDLMKKVREGTFRKDLWFRLAVLTIVIPPLRDRKADIPALVRHFLRTKAAQFEMEVPDVPAPELERLYSHDWPGNVRELEFVIERSLLLSRSKAVGTPLKFEFAPEVEGGAASPEGGWPSLAELEQRYIRRVLEKTGNKLMGPGSATELLGVHYTTLRAHMLKMGLPLPRRKEGR
;
A
#
# COMPACT_ATOMS: atom_id res chain seq x y z
N MET A 1 -16.81 47.58 17.90
CA MET A 1 -15.91 46.42 17.85
C MET A 1 -15.92 45.75 19.21
N PRO A 2 -16.13 44.43 19.32
CA PRO A 2 -15.97 43.76 20.60
C PRO A 2 -14.53 43.98 21.10
N SER A 3 -14.37 44.25 22.40
CA SER A 3 -13.06 44.40 23.04
C SER A 3 -12.19 43.16 22.79
N TYR A 4 -10.92 43.35 22.45
CA TYR A 4 -9.97 42.26 22.27
C TYR A 4 -9.94 41.34 23.51
N PRO A 5 -9.85 40.01 23.35
CA PRO A 5 -9.82 39.09 24.48
C PRO A 5 -8.60 39.32 25.37
N SER A 6 -8.78 39.22 26.69
CA SER A 6 -7.71 39.29 27.70
C SER A 6 -6.88 37.99 27.74
N ASP A 7 -5.66 38.01 28.29
CA ASP A 7 -4.78 36.83 28.42
C ASP A 7 -5.48 35.54 28.96
N PRO A 8 -6.40 35.61 29.95
CA PRO A 8 -7.14 34.44 30.42
C PRO A 8 -8.00 33.73 29.36
N PHE A 9 -8.46 34.46 28.33
CA PHE A 9 -9.19 33.88 27.20
C PHE A 9 -8.30 32.94 26.40
N PHE A 10 -7.05 33.33 26.14
CA PHE A 10 -6.13 32.51 25.35
C PHE A 10 -5.69 31.26 26.11
N GLU A 11 -5.49 31.35 27.43
CA GLU A 11 -5.18 30.18 28.27
C GLU A 11 -6.35 29.21 28.40
N SER A 12 -7.55 29.73 28.72
CA SER A 12 -8.77 28.91 28.84
C SER A 12 -9.18 28.32 27.49
N GLY A 13 -9.04 29.10 26.42
CA GLY A 13 -9.32 28.68 25.05
C GLY A 13 -8.36 27.59 24.55
N ALA A 14 -7.08 27.70 24.89
CA ALA A 14 -6.10 26.66 24.57
C ALA A 14 -6.42 25.32 25.27
N MET A 15 -6.85 25.39 26.55
CA MET A 15 -7.29 24.22 27.30
C MET A 15 -8.60 23.63 26.75
N ALA A 16 -9.54 24.47 26.33
CA ALA A 16 -10.76 24.02 25.67
C ALA A 16 -10.43 23.26 24.37
N CYS A 17 -9.56 23.80 23.52
CA CYS A 17 -9.11 23.13 22.29
C CYS A 17 -8.47 21.76 22.60
N LEU A 18 -7.67 21.66 23.67
CA LEU A 18 -7.06 20.41 24.12
C LEU A 18 -8.10 19.40 24.64
N ILE A 19 -9.09 19.84 25.43
CA ILE A 19 -10.16 18.98 25.94
C ILE A 19 -10.98 18.44 24.76
N PHE A 20 -11.41 19.30 23.84
CA PHE A 20 -12.15 18.90 22.64
C PHE A 20 -11.32 17.97 21.74
N TYR A 21 -10.00 18.14 21.69
CA TYR A 21 -9.14 17.18 21.02
C TYR A 21 -9.16 15.80 21.68
N ARG A 22 -9.12 15.75 23.01
CA ARG A 22 -9.15 14.50 23.77
C ARG A 22 -10.50 13.78 23.68
N THR A 23 -11.61 14.52 23.56
CA THR A 23 -12.95 13.93 23.50
C THR A 23 -13.42 13.64 22.08
N ASN A 24 -13.12 14.53 21.12
CA ASN A 24 -13.72 14.55 19.78
C ASN A 24 -12.67 14.59 18.66
N GLY A 25 -11.40 14.38 18.98
CA GLY A 25 -10.30 14.36 18.01
C GLY A 25 -10.01 15.72 17.37
N LEU A 26 -9.23 15.70 16.29
CA LEU A 26 -8.78 16.91 15.58
C LEU A 26 -9.95 17.74 15.05
N HIS A 27 -11.01 17.08 14.58
CA HIS A 27 -12.25 17.74 14.13
C HIS A 27 -12.88 18.58 15.24
N GLY A 28 -13.11 18.00 16.42
CA GLY A 28 -13.71 18.73 17.54
C GLY A 28 -12.85 19.89 18.03
N SER A 29 -11.52 19.68 18.08
CA SER A 29 -10.57 20.71 18.50
C SER A 29 -10.52 21.90 17.56
N ILE A 30 -10.36 21.66 16.25
CA ILE A 30 -10.27 22.75 15.26
C ILE A 30 -11.63 23.44 15.06
N THR A 31 -12.74 22.72 15.18
CA THR A 31 -14.08 23.33 15.15
C THR A 31 -14.30 24.24 16.36
N CYS A 32 -13.88 23.80 17.57
CA CYS A 32 -13.91 24.62 18.76
C CYS A 32 -13.04 25.87 18.60
N LEU A 33 -11.80 25.70 18.10
CA LEU A 33 -10.88 26.77 17.78
C LEU A 33 -11.52 27.79 16.82
N HIS A 34 -12.08 27.34 15.70
CA HIS A 34 -12.67 28.21 14.68
C HIS A 34 -13.81 29.04 15.27
N ASN A 35 -14.74 28.39 15.98
CA ASN A 35 -15.89 29.05 16.60
C ASN A 35 -15.46 30.06 17.67
N MET A 36 -14.41 29.77 18.42
CA MET A 36 -13.91 30.64 19.48
C MET A 36 -13.23 31.90 18.92
N ILE A 37 -12.46 31.78 17.83
CA ILE A 37 -11.69 32.91 17.30
C ILE A 37 -12.48 33.76 16.30
N ARG A 38 -13.47 33.20 15.59
CA ARG A 38 -14.24 33.88 14.53
C ARG A 38 -14.88 35.22 14.96
N PRO A 39 -15.34 35.42 16.20
CA PRO A 39 -15.85 36.73 16.63
C PRO A 39 -14.79 37.83 16.74
N TYR A 40 -13.50 37.46 16.81
CA TYR A 40 -12.38 38.35 17.11
C TYR A 40 -11.35 38.45 15.99
N LEU A 41 -11.24 37.41 15.16
CA LEU A 41 -10.33 37.33 14.03
C LEU A 41 -11.12 37.04 12.75
N PRO A 42 -10.76 37.69 11.62
CA PRO A 42 -11.38 37.47 10.31
C PRO A 42 -10.94 36.12 9.69
N VAL A 43 -11.20 35.01 10.38
CA VAL A 43 -10.87 33.66 9.92
C VAL A 43 -12.12 32.97 9.39
N VAL A 44 -12.13 32.70 8.09
CA VAL A 44 -13.25 32.04 7.40
C VAL A 44 -13.05 30.54 7.20
N ARG A 45 -11.80 30.06 7.27
CA ARG A 45 -11.43 28.65 7.09
C ARG A 45 -10.16 28.34 7.88
N ILE A 46 -10.13 27.17 8.51
CA ILE A 46 -8.92 26.58 9.09
C ILE A 46 -8.70 25.21 8.44
N ASN A 47 -7.46 24.95 8.03
CA ASN A 47 -7.06 23.62 7.59
C ASN A 47 -5.77 23.16 8.29
N ALA A 48 -5.71 21.88 8.62
CA ALA A 48 -4.54 21.21 9.17
C ALA A 48 -3.91 20.33 8.10
N ILE A 49 -2.60 20.46 7.91
CA ILE A 49 -1.86 19.74 6.88
C ILE A 49 -0.56 19.15 7.42
N LEU A 50 -0.19 17.99 6.90
CA LEU A 50 1.16 17.42 7.01
C LEU A 50 1.86 17.61 5.66
N ILE A 51 3.05 18.20 5.67
CA ILE A 51 3.87 18.42 4.48
C ILE A 51 5.12 17.57 4.62
N SER A 52 5.43 16.73 3.63
CA SER A 52 6.65 15.92 3.70
C SER A 52 7.91 16.79 3.62
N ARG A 53 9.02 16.29 4.18
CA ARG A 53 10.29 17.03 4.26
C ARG A 53 10.92 17.33 2.90
N ASP A 54 10.65 16.49 1.92
CA ASP A 54 11.02 16.66 0.51
C ASP A 54 10.02 17.55 -0.26
N PHE A 55 8.97 18.06 0.41
CA PHE A 55 7.88 18.86 -0.15
C PHE A 55 7.10 18.18 -1.29
N THR A 56 7.23 16.86 -1.45
CA THR A 56 6.55 16.14 -2.54
C THR A 56 5.11 15.74 -2.19
N ARG A 57 4.73 15.79 -0.91
CA ARG A 57 3.43 15.33 -0.41
C ARG A 57 2.80 16.32 0.56
N VAL A 58 1.50 16.54 0.37
CA VAL A 58 0.63 17.21 1.34
C VAL A 58 -0.49 16.27 1.72
N ILE A 59 -0.67 16.06 3.01
CA ILE A 59 -1.78 15.30 3.56
C ILE A 59 -2.67 16.27 4.32
N GLN A 60 -3.88 16.45 3.86
CA GLN A 60 -4.88 17.26 4.54
C GLN A 60 -5.48 16.45 5.68
N MET A 61 -5.13 16.83 6.91
CA MET A 61 -5.60 16.18 8.13
C MET A 61 -6.99 16.65 8.53
N PHE A 62 -7.31 17.92 8.25
CA PHE A 62 -8.59 18.51 8.57
C PHE A 62 -8.87 19.78 7.75
N ASP A 63 -10.15 20.08 7.52
CA ASP A 63 -10.61 21.34 6.96
C ASP A 63 -12.00 21.70 7.46
N THR A 64 -12.20 22.95 7.87
CA THR A 64 -13.50 23.47 8.32
C THR A 64 -14.56 23.60 7.22
N LYS A 65 -14.18 23.65 5.93
CA LYS A 65 -15.11 23.85 4.80
C LYS A 65 -15.35 22.62 3.92
N LEU A 66 -14.59 21.54 4.10
CA LEU A 66 -14.80 20.27 3.38
C LEU A 66 -15.52 19.26 4.29
N ASP A 67 -16.50 18.55 3.73
CA ASP A 67 -17.04 17.36 4.38
C ASP A 67 -15.90 16.31 4.43
N SER A 68 -15.66 15.73 5.61
CA SER A 68 -14.39 15.13 6.06
C SER A 68 -13.93 13.84 5.34
N ARG A 69 -14.38 13.60 4.10
CA ARG A 69 -14.13 12.38 3.31
C ARG A 69 -13.26 12.56 2.05
N ARG A 70 -12.77 13.78 1.76
CA ARG A 70 -11.85 14.02 0.62
C ARG A 70 -10.48 14.45 1.13
N THR A 71 -9.54 13.51 1.15
CA THR A 71 -8.10 13.81 1.27
C THR A 71 -7.61 14.22 -0.11
N THR A 72 -7.50 15.52 -0.37
CA THR A 72 -6.90 16.01 -1.62
C THR A 72 -5.38 15.77 -1.55
N ARG A 73 -4.90 14.75 -2.26
CA ARG A 73 -3.48 14.45 -2.38
C ARG A 73 -2.90 15.26 -3.53
N ILE A 74 -2.24 16.37 -3.21
CA ILE A 74 -1.51 17.15 -4.22
C ILE A 74 -0.09 16.57 -4.28
N SER A 75 0.23 15.87 -5.35
CA SER A 75 1.59 15.38 -5.65
C SER A 75 1.99 15.87 -7.04
N ASN A 76 2.91 16.83 -7.14
CA ASN A 76 3.53 17.13 -8.44
C ASN A 76 4.97 17.65 -8.24
N PRO A 77 5.99 16.95 -8.77
CA PRO A 77 7.39 17.41 -8.75
C PRO A 77 7.76 18.39 -9.88
N GLU A 78 6.99 18.50 -10.97
CA GLU A 78 7.35 19.27 -12.17
C GLU A 78 6.63 20.63 -12.31
N ARG A 79 5.51 20.85 -11.61
CA ARG A 79 4.68 22.08 -11.76
C ARG A 79 5.02 23.25 -10.84
N GLY A 80 6.16 23.20 -10.14
CA GLY A 80 6.44 24.14 -9.06
C GLY A 80 5.57 23.84 -7.84
N ALA A 81 6.15 24.08 -6.67
CA ALA A 81 5.49 23.91 -5.39
C ALA A 81 4.08 24.53 -5.37
N PRO A 82 2.99 23.81 -5.01
CA PRO A 82 1.70 24.44 -4.67
C PRO A 82 1.78 25.24 -3.35
N PHE A 83 2.98 25.52 -2.87
CA PHE A 83 3.28 26.00 -1.55
C PHE A 83 3.61 27.47 -1.61
N VAL A 84 2.80 28.25 -0.93
CA VAL A 84 3.12 29.62 -0.62
C VAL A 84 4.27 29.59 0.42
N GLU A 85 5.42 30.17 0.06
CA GLU A 85 6.62 30.29 0.91
C GLU A 85 7.12 28.95 1.50
N SER A 86 7.37 27.93 0.66
CA SER A 86 7.86 26.59 1.10
C SER A 86 9.16 26.63 1.90
N GLU A 87 10.06 27.53 1.54
CA GLU A 87 11.35 27.78 2.17
C GLU A 87 11.23 28.28 3.61
N LYS A 88 10.03 28.72 4.03
CA LYS A 88 9.70 29.16 5.39
C LYS A 88 8.79 28.17 6.11
N ILE A 89 8.86 26.86 5.81
CA ILE A 89 7.93 25.87 6.37
C ILE A 89 8.03 25.71 7.89
N ASN A 90 9.24 25.87 8.43
CA ASN A 90 9.56 25.70 9.85
C ASN A 90 9.32 26.97 10.69
N GLN A 91 8.86 28.06 10.07
CA GLN A 91 8.57 29.32 10.75
C GLN A 91 7.16 29.82 10.40
N PRO A 92 6.55 30.64 11.27
CA PRO A 92 5.25 31.24 10.96
C PRO A 92 5.32 32.11 9.71
N VAL A 93 4.27 32.03 8.89
CA VAL A 93 4.12 32.86 7.69
C VAL A 93 2.83 33.65 7.80
N LEU A 94 2.94 34.94 7.50
CA LEU A 94 1.82 35.88 7.41
C LEU A 94 1.83 36.48 6.02
N ILE A 95 0.73 36.32 5.29
CA ILE A 95 0.56 36.87 3.94
C ILE A 95 -0.80 37.54 3.87
N ASN A 96 -0.77 38.85 3.71
CA ASN A 96 -1.98 39.68 3.67
C ASN A 96 -2.51 39.93 2.25
N ASN A 97 -1.75 39.52 1.23
CA ASN A 97 -2.16 39.57 -0.15
C ASN A 97 -1.61 38.34 -0.89
N LEU A 98 -2.51 37.40 -1.20
CA LEU A 98 -2.18 36.15 -1.90
C LEU A 98 -2.17 36.29 -3.42
N ASP A 99 -2.58 37.42 -4.00
CA ASP A 99 -2.77 37.54 -5.45
C ASP A 99 -1.45 37.36 -6.22
N GLY A 100 -0.34 37.83 -5.67
CA GLY A 100 0.99 37.61 -6.23
C GLY A 100 1.36 36.13 -6.38
N TYR A 101 0.81 35.26 -5.52
CA TYR A 101 1.01 33.82 -5.55
C TYR A 101 -0.02 33.12 -6.47
N LYS A 102 -1.20 33.71 -6.67
CA LYS A 102 -2.22 33.20 -7.61
C LYS A 102 -1.76 33.35 -9.07
N VAL A 103 -1.03 34.42 -9.40
CA VAL A 103 -0.52 34.67 -10.76
C VAL A 103 0.62 33.72 -11.15
N GLN A 104 1.37 33.20 -10.18
CA GLN A 104 2.47 32.25 -10.39
C GLN A 104 2.00 30.79 -10.52
N ALA A 105 0.68 30.55 -10.39
CA ALA A 105 0.08 29.24 -10.29
C ALA A 105 -0.42 28.77 -11.69
N PRO A 106 0.21 27.79 -12.36
CA PRO A 106 -0.20 27.33 -13.70
C PRO A 106 -1.33 26.29 -13.61
N PHE A 107 -2.34 26.56 -12.79
CA PHE A 107 -3.36 25.58 -12.39
C PHE A 107 -4.63 25.74 -13.25
N LYS A 108 -4.65 25.10 -14.43
CA LYS A 108 -5.86 24.95 -15.28
C LYS A 108 -6.54 23.60 -15.05
N ASP A 109 -6.81 23.25 -13.79
CA ASP A 109 -7.43 21.97 -13.42
C ASP A 109 -8.76 22.22 -12.66
N PRO A 110 -9.90 21.66 -13.12
CA PRO A 110 -11.18 21.76 -12.41
C PRO A 110 -11.16 21.19 -10.98
N ASP A 111 -10.25 20.26 -10.65
CA ASP A 111 -10.13 19.67 -9.32
C ASP A 111 -9.43 20.59 -8.29
N LEU A 112 -8.91 21.76 -8.72
CA LEU A 112 -8.23 22.73 -7.86
C LEU A 112 -9.17 23.84 -7.32
N ALA A 113 -10.46 23.78 -7.64
CA ALA A 113 -11.46 24.77 -7.21
C ALA A 113 -11.58 24.91 -5.68
N ASP A 114 -11.24 23.86 -4.92
CA ASP A 114 -11.37 23.83 -3.45
C ASP A 114 -10.06 24.17 -2.70
N VAL A 115 -8.98 24.46 -3.42
CA VAL A 115 -7.67 24.73 -2.82
C VAL A 115 -7.68 26.09 -2.12
N PRO A 116 -7.45 26.14 -0.79
CA PRO A 116 -7.66 27.36 -0.01
C PRO A 116 -6.91 28.61 -0.51
N PHE A 117 -5.67 28.46 -0.98
CA PHE A 117 -4.86 29.62 -1.41
C PHE A 117 -5.35 30.28 -2.70
N LEU A 118 -6.07 29.54 -3.56
CA LEU A 118 -6.67 30.07 -4.78
C LEU A 118 -7.96 30.86 -4.50
N ILE A 119 -8.62 30.57 -3.38
CA ILE A 119 -9.92 31.12 -3.01
C ILE A 119 -9.77 32.38 -2.15
N HIS A 120 -8.83 32.35 -1.20
CA HIS A 120 -8.73 33.34 -0.14
C HIS A 120 -7.72 34.46 -0.48
N SER A 121 -7.83 35.58 0.24
CA SER A 121 -7.05 36.81 -0.01
C SER A 121 -5.85 36.92 0.92
N ALA A 122 -5.95 36.38 2.14
CA ALA A 122 -4.88 36.38 3.14
C ALA A 122 -4.78 35.05 3.90
N MET A 123 -3.59 34.76 4.43
CA MET A 123 -3.34 33.58 5.25
C MET A 123 -2.33 33.80 6.38
N ILE A 124 -2.53 33.06 7.47
CA ILE A 124 -1.48 32.74 8.46
C ILE A 124 -1.20 31.24 8.36
N ARG A 125 0.08 30.85 8.27
CA ARG A 125 0.53 29.46 8.49
C ARG A 125 1.32 29.39 9.79
N LEU A 126 0.91 28.49 10.68
CA LEU A 126 1.62 28.18 11.91
C LEU A 126 2.20 26.76 11.84
N PRO A 127 3.54 26.61 11.85
CA PRO A 127 4.14 25.31 12.11
C PRO A 127 3.90 24.92 13.57
N LEU A 128 3.31 23.75 13.79
CA LEU A 128 3.07 23.23 15.13
C LEU A 128 4.25 22.43 15.66
N PHE A 129 4.73 21.46 14.85
CA PHE A 129 5.89 20.63 15.16
C PHE A 129 6.38 19.90 13.88
N GLU A 130 7.60 19.39 13.95
CA GLU A 130 8.21 18.48 12.97
C GLU A 130 8.23 17.06 13.56
N ASN A 131 8.02 16.05 12.70
CA ASN A 131 8.07 14.64 13.07
C ASN A 131 8.87 13.80 12.05
N GLY A 132 10.17 14.07 11.94
CA GLY A 132 11.13 13.32 11.11
C GLY A 132 10.94 13.46 9.60
N GLU A 133 9.82 12.96 9.08
CA GLU A 133 9.46 12.96 7.66
C GLU A 133 8.45 14.04 7.27
N TYR A 134 7.74 14.65 8.23
CA TYR A 134 6.67 15.62 7.97
C TYR A 134 6.71 16.86 8.88
N TYR A 135 6.27 17.99 8.32
CA TYR A 135 5.92 19.23 9.01
C TYR A 135 4.41 19.28 9.25
N PHE A 136 3.97 19.44 10.49
CA PHE A 136 2.57 19.68 10.80
C PHE A 136 2.30 21.19 10.85
N CYS A 137 1.36 21.66 10.02
CA CYS A 137 0.99 23.06 9.95
C CYS A 137 -0.52 23.26 10.11
N LEU A 138 -0.90 24.36 10.76
CA LEU A 138 -2.26 24.91 10.69
C LEU A 138 -2.23 26.15 9.81
N ASN A 139 -3.16 26.25 8.86
CA ASN A 139 -3.38 27.51 8.14
C ASN A 139 -4.75 28.09 8.48
N PHE A 140 -4.77 29.42 8.57
CA PHE A 140 -5.94 30.25 8.84
C PHE A 140 -6.13 31.17 7.64
N TRP A 141 -7.31 31.18 7.06
CA TRP A 141 -7.59 31.92 5.82
C TRP A 141 -8.61 33.02 6.04
N SER A 142 -8.46 34.11 5.29
CA SER A 142 -9.41 35.22 5.21
C SER A 142 -9.77 35.55 3.76
N ASP A 143 -11.02 35.95 3.52
CA ASP A 143 -11.46 36.52 2.24
C ASP A 143 -11.04 38.00 2.11
N ASP A 144 -10.65 38.64 3.20
CA ASP A 144 -10.20 40.04 3.25
C ASP A 144 -8.68 40.17 3.04
N TYR A 145 -8.26 41.20 2.32
CA TYR A 145 -6.86 41.64 2.29
C TYR A 145 -6.49 42.32 3.61
N ASP A 146 -5.20 42.25 3.99
CA ASP A 146 -4.69 42.88 5.23
C ASP A 146 -5.43 42.45 6.51
N ALA A 147 -6.03 41.26 6.48
CA ALA A 147 -6.86 40.73 7.54
C ALA A 147 -6.08 40.40 8.83
N PHE A 148 -4.76 40.20 8.72
CA PHE A 148 -3.94 39.66 9.79
C PHE A 148 -2.75 40.54 10.16
N THR A 149 -2.33 40.48 11.42
CA THR A 149 -1.15 41.16 11.96
C THR A 149 -0.24 40.14 12.65
N TRP A 150 1.02 40.49 12.90
CA TRP A 150 1.92 39.64 13.68
C TRP A 150 1.43 39.40 15.11
N THR A 151 0.67 40.34 15.69
CA THR A 151 -0.01 40.14 16.97
C THR A 151 -1.01 38.97 16.89
N HIS A 152 -1.74 38.81 15.79
CA HIS A 152 -2.63 37.66 15.59
C HIS A 152 -1.84 36.35 15.49
N VAL A 153 -0.67 36.36 14.85
CA VAL A 153 0.22 35.19 14.76
C VAL A 153 0.63 34.74 16.16
N GLU A 154 1.13 35.65 17.00
CA GLU A 154 1.55 35.35 18.37
C GLU A 154 0.40 34.81 19.23
N GLN A 155 -0.79 35.43 19.12
CA GLN A 155 -1.99 35.02 19.83
C GLN A 155 -2.45 33.61 19.43
N LEU A 156 -2.52 33.32 18.13
CA LEU A 156 -2.88 32.01 17.62
C LEU A 156 -1.84 30.96 18.01
N GLN A 157 -0.54 31.28 17.97
CA GLN A 157 0.53 30.39 18.42
C GLN A 157 0.37 30.02 19.90
N ARG A 158 0.10 31.00 20.77
CA ARG A 158 -0.16 30.75 22.20
C ARG A 158 -1.35 29.81 22.38
N LEU A 159 -2.41 30.02 21.61
CA LEU A 159 -3.65 29.29 21.72
C LEU A 159 -3.54 27.82 21.23
N VAL A 160 -2.78 27.58 20.15
CA VAL A 160 -2.58 26.23 19.61
C VAL A 160 -1.43 25.47 20.27
N ARG A 161 -0.58 26.12 21.08
CA ARG A 161 0.62 25.49 21.68
C ARG A 161 0.33 24.23 22.52
N PRO A 162 -0.70 24.18 23.40
CA PRO A 162 -1.00 22.95 24.14
C PRO A 162 -1.48 21.81 23.23
N LEU A 163 -2.30 22.15 22.23
CA LEU A 163 -2.73 21.20 21.20
C LEU A 163 -1.54 20.67 20.39
N ALA A 164 -0.60 21.54 20.01
CA ALA A 164 0.63 21.17 19.32
C ALA A 164 1.50 20.21 20.14
N GLY A 165 1.61 20.43 21.46
CA GLY A 165 2.32 19.54 22.37
C GLY A 165 1.71 18.13 22.42
N GLU A 166 0.39 18.04 22.61
CA GLU A 166 -0.32 16.75 22.65
C GLU A 166 -0.32 16.05 21.28
N LEU A 167 -0.51 16.80 20.18
CA LEU A 167 -0.41 16.25 18.83
C LEU A 167 0.99 15.73 18.56
N ARG A 168 2.02 16.50 18.93
CA ARG A 168 3.41 16.07 18.82
C ARG A 168 3.62 14.78 19.57
N GLU A 169 3.22 14.66 20.84
CA GLU A 169 3.36 13.41 21.58
C GLU A 169 2.63 12.25 20.88
N ARG A 170 1.34 12.40 20.56
CA ARG A 170 0.57 11.33 19.92
C ARG A 170 1.07 10.92 18.54
N LEU A 171 1.65 11.86 17.79
CA LEU A 171 2.18 11.62 16.44
C LEU A 171 3.67 11.25 16.47
N SER A 172 4.44 11.59 17.51
CA SER A 172 5.83 11.17 17.72
C SER A 172 5.96 9.78 18.37
N PHE A 173 4.91 9.31 19.06
CA PHE A 173 4.74 7.88 19.41
C PHE A 173 4.39 6.98 18.20
N THR A 174 4.59 7.50 16.98
CA THR A 174 4.48 6.76 15.72
C THR A 174 5.85 6.33 15.18
N GLU A 175 6.85 6.14 16.03
CA GLU A 175 7.83 5.07 15.78
C GLU A 175 7.12 3.75 16.09
N GLU A 176 6.60 3.11 15.03
CA GLU A 176 5.79 1.89 15.05
C GLU A 176 4.44 1.99 15.79
N LYS A 177 3.44 2.57 15.13
CA LYS A 177 2.05 2.14 15.34
C LYS A 177 1.24 2.37 14.07
N ALA A 178 0.79 1.26 13.49
CA ALA A 178 -0.32 1.13 12.54
C ALA A 178 -0.72 2.43 11.83
N LEU A 179 -0.21 2.62 10.62
CA LEU A 179 -0.88 3.48 9.63
C LEU A 179 -2.38 3.14 9.61
N PRO A 180 -3.31 4.11 9.51
CA PRO A 180 -4.51 3.87 8.75
C PRO A 180 -4.05 3.53 7.34
N TYR A 181 -4.00 2.23 7.05
CA TYR A 181 -3.90 1.74 5.70
C TYR A 181 -5.13 2.25 4.94
N THR A 182 -4.94 3.25 4.08
CA THR A 182 -5.90 3.59 3.02
C THR A 182 -5.17 3.59 1.69
N PRO A 183 -5.02 2.44 1.03
CA PRO A 183 -4.97 2.40 -0.42
C PRO A 183 -6.42 2.31 -0.89
N ALA A 184 -6.94 3.43 -1.40
CA ALA A 184 -8.17 3.45 -2.19
C ALA A 184 -9.30 2.54 -1.67
N GLY A 185 -10.05 3.02 -0.68
CA GLY A 185 -11.24 2.36 -0.16
C GLY A 185 -10.99 1.40 1.00
N SER A 186 -12.05 1.04 1.72
CA SER A 186 -11.98 0.11 2.85
C SER A 186 -11.65 -1.32 2.38
N GLY A 187 -11.12 -2.18 3.25
CA GLY A 187 -10.96 -3.60 2.98
C GLY A 187 -12.24 -4.26 2.49
N PHE A 188 -13.36 -3.87 3.10
CA PHE A 188 -14.64 -4.36 2.63
C PHE A 188 -15.07 -3.84 1.26
N GLU A 189 -14.78 -2.57 0.95
CA GLU A 189 -15.10 -1.99 -0.35
C GLU A 189 -14.39 -2.74 -1.48
N ARG A 190 -13.09 -3.02 -1.31
CA ARG A 190 -12.32 -3.83 -2.27
C ARG A 190 -12.92 -5.22 -2.47
N LEU A 191 -13.39 -5.87 -1.40
CA LEU A 191 -14.05 -7.17 -1.49
C LEU A 191 -15.46 -7.10 -2.09
N SER A 192 -16.11 -5.94 -2.04
CA SER A 192 -17.47 -5.73 -2.59
C SER A 192 -17.47 -5.59 -4.11
N LEU A 193 -16.32 -5.27 -4.72
CA LEU A 193 -16.13 -5.26 -6.17
C LEU A 193 -16.25 -6.67 -6.79
N CYS A 194 -16.01 -7.71 -5.99
CA CYS A 194 -15.91 -9.10 -6.41
C CYS A 194 -17.22 -9.86 -6.10
N PRO A 195 -18.18 -10.02 -7.03
CA PRO A 195 -19.40 -10.75 -6.76
C PRO A 195 -19.17 -12.17 -6.18
N GLU A 196 -18.17 -12.89 -6.68
CA GLU A 196 -17.87 -14.27 -6.28
C GLU A 196 -17.27 -14.40 -4.86
N LEU A 197 -16.99 -13.27 -4.19
CA LEU A 197 -16.59 -13.24 -2.77
C LEU A 197 -17.76 -13.03 -1.81
N ALA A 198 -19.00 -13.29 -2.23
CA ALA A 198 -20.18 -13.18 -1.38
C ALA A 198 -20.09 -14.03 -0.10
N GLU A 199 -19.64 -15.29 -0.21
CA GLU A 199 -19.49 -16.16 0.95
C GLU A 199 -18.39 -15.66 1.90
N VAL A 200 -17.26 -15.19 1.34
CA VAL A 200 -16.18 -14.58 2.13
C VAL A 200 -16.70 -13.36 2.90
N ARG A 201 -17.49 -12.49 2.25
CA ARG A 201 -18.14 -11.34 2.92
C ARG A 201 -19.09 -11.78 4.04
N GLN A 202 -19.91 -12.81 3.83
CA GLN A 202 -20.79 -13.34 4.89
C GLN A 202 -19.99 -13.87 6.08
N ARG A 203 -18.89 -14.60 5.83
CA ARG A 203 -18.00 -15.08 6.91
C ARG A 203 -17.32 -13.93 7.65
N ILE A 204 -16.96 -12.85 6.96
CA ILE A 204 -16.44 -11.63 7.59
C ILE A 204 -17.48 -11.03 8.55
N GLU A 205 -18.74 -10.89 8.13
CA GLU A 205 -19.82 -10.36 8.97
C GLU A 205 -20.05 -11.22 10.22
N LEU A 206 -19.93 -12.54 10.11
CA LEU A 206 -20.00 -13.45 11.25
C LEU A 206 -18.77 -13.34 12.17
N ALA A 207 -17.58 -13.21 11.59
CA ALA A 207 -16.34 -13.18 12.35
C ALA A 207 -16.11 -11.83 13.04
N ALA A 208 -16.42 -10.71 12.38
CA ALA A 208 -16.10 -9.36 12.82
C ALA A 208 -16.55 -9.00 14.25
N PRO A 209 -17.80 -9.29 14.70
CA PRO A 209 -18.24 -8.94 16.05
C PRO A 209 -17.63 -9.83 17.15
N THR A 210 -16.95 -10.91 16.78
CA THR A 210 -16.36 -11.85 17.74
C THR A 210 -14.92 -11.46 18.13
N ARG A 211 -14.50 -11.85 19.34
CA ARG A 211 -13.11 -11.71 19.81
C ARG A 211 -12.24 -12.94 19.53
N THR A 212 -12.78 -13.91 18.81
CA THR A 212 -12.06 -15.15 18.50
C THR A 212 -10.98 -14.93 17.45
N THR A 213 -10.06 -15.87 17.36
CA THR A 213 -9.05 -15.89 16.30
C THR A 213 -9.68 -16.23 14.96
N VAL A 214 -9.18 -15.61 13.90
CA VAL A 214 -9.60 -15.92 12.53
C VAL A 214 -8.38 -16.37 11.74
N LEU A 215 -8.47 -17.51 11.09
CA LEU A 215 -7.48 -18.01 10.14
C LEU A 215 -7.96 -17.79 8.71
N ILE A 216 -7.19 -17.03 7.94
CA ILE A 216 -7.45 -16.74 6.54
C ILE A 216 -6.55 -17.64 5.68
N LEU A 217 -7.16 -18.47 4.86
CA LEU A 217 -6.47 -19.36 3.94
C LEU A 217 -6.62 -18.84 2.52
N GLY A 218 -5.53 -18.77 1.77
CA GLY A 218 -5.57 -18.37 0.37
C GLY A 218 -4.19 -18.22 -0.24
N GLU A 219 -4.11 -18.39 -1.55
CA GLU A 219 -2.87 -18.24 -2.31
C GLU A 219 -2.28 -16.83 -2.18
N THR A 220 -0.99 -16.69 -2.51
CA THR A 220 -0.36 -15.36 -2.61
C THR A 220 -1.13 -14.48 -3.59
N GLY A 221 -1.37 -13.22 -3.19
CA GLY A 221 -2.07 -12.24 -4.03
C GLY A 221 -3.59 -12.40 -4.11
N SER A 222 -4.21 -13.33 -3.35
CA SER A 222 -5.66 -13.57 -3.38
C SER A 222 -6.51 -12.53 -2.65
N GLY A 223 -5.91 -11.66 -1.83
CA GLY A 223 -6.61 -10.62 -1.06
C GLY A 223 -6.76 -10.90 0.44
N LYS A 224 -5.88 -11.72 1.03
CA LYS A 224 -5.87 -12.05 2.47
C LYS A 224 -5.86 -10.80 3.36
N GLU A 225 -5.05 -9.81 2.99
CA GLU A 225 -4.96 -8.54 3.72
C GLU A 225 -6.30 -7.76 3.68
N SER A 226 -6.99 -7.71 2.53
CA SER A 226 -8.30 -7.08 2.41
C SER A 226 -9.37 -7.73 3.30
N VAL A 227 -9.30 -9.06 3.47
CA VAL A 227 -10.17 -9.79 4.40
C VAL A 227 -9.85 -9.42 5.85
N ALA A 228 -8.58 -9.34 6.22
CA ALA A 228 -8.17 -8.92 7.56
C ALA A 228 -8.60 -7.48 7.87
N ASP A 229 -8.40 -6.56 6.92
CA ASP A 229 -8.89 -5.17 6.98
C ASP A 229 -10.41 -5.15 7.23
N ALA A 230 -11.19 -5.87 6.42
CA ALA A 230 -12.64 -5.90 6.52
C ALA A 230 -13.15 -6.47 7.85
N ILE A 231 -12.46 -7.46 8.43
CA ILE A 231 -12.79 -8.01 9.75
C ILE A 231 -12.54 -6.96 10.83
N HIS A 232 -11.40 -6.26 10.78
CA HIS A 232 -11.07 -5.22 11.74
C HIS A 232 -12.03 -4.03 11.68
N GLU A 233 -12.27 -3.50 10.47
CA GLU A 233 -13.18 -2.38 10.18
C GLU A 233 -14.59 -2.59 10.72
N ARG A 234 -15.06 -3.84 10.73
CA ARG A 234 -16.39 -4.22 11.22
C ARG A 234 -16.45 -4.69 12.66
N SER A 235 -15.31 -4.77 13.33
CA SER A 235 -15.26 -5.25 14.70
C SER A 235 -15.62 -4.17 15.72
N ASP A 236 -15.81 -4.59 16.97
CA ASP A 236 -15.86 -3.70 18.13
C ASP A 236 -14.53 -2.93 18.34
N ARG A 237 -13.43 -3.40 17.71
CA ARG A 237 -12.08 -2.83 17.81
C ARG A 237 -11.68 -1.95 16.65
N ARG A 238 -12.59 -1.56 15.75
CA ARG A 238 -12.29 -0.75 14.55
C ARG A 238 -11.60 0.61 14.83
N ASN A 239 -11.73 1.12 16.06
CA ASN A 239 -11.08 2.37 16.49
C ASN A 239 -9.77 2.13 17.24
N GLY A 240 -9.40 0.86 17.48
CA GLY A 240 -8.15 0.45 18.13
C GLY A 240 -7.03 0.23 17.12
N PRO A 241 -5.79 -0.02 17.59
CA PRO A 241 -4.66 -0.25 16.69
C PRO A 241 -4.87 -1.50 15.83
N PHE A 242 -4.48 -1.44 14.56
CA PHE A 242 -4.43 -2.60 13.67
C PHE A 242 -3.01 -2.80 13.12
N LEU A 243 -2.25 -3.68 13.78
CA LEU A 243 -0.86 -3.95 13.38
C LEU A 243 -0.82 -5.16 12.45
N LYS A 244 -0.12 -5.03 11.33
CA LYS A 244 0.10 -6.10 10.35
C LYS A 244 1.56 -6.51 10.39
N VAL A 245 1.82 -7.79 10.59
CA VAL A 245 3.17 -8.36 10.68
C VAL A 245 3.28 -9.50 9.69
N ASN A 246 4.22 -9.39 8.76
CA ASN A 246 4.54 -10.49 7.85
C ASN A 246 5.64 -11.35 8.47
N CYS A 247 5.28 -12.58 8.86
CA CYS A 247 6.19 -13.48 9.56
C CYS A 247 7.33 -13.99 8.65
N GLY A 248 7.15 -13.98 7.32
CA GLY A 248 8.17 -14.36 6.36
C GLY A 248 9.15 -13.24 5.99
N ALA A 249 8.80 -11.97 6.26
CA ALA A 249 9.67 -10.82 5.94
C ALA A 249 10.71 -10.53 7.04
N ILE A 250 10.46 -11.00 8.26
CA ILE A 250 11.35 -10.81 9.41
C ILE A 250 12.25 -12.04 9.54
N THR A 251 13.53 -11.82 9.84
CA THR A 251 14.45 -12.93 10.06
C THR A 251 13.98 -13.80 11.23
N PRO A 252 14.10 -15.14 11.15
CA PRO A 252 13.66 -16.05 12.20
C PRO A 252 14.16 -15.69 13.61
N SER A 253 15.40 -15.21 13.71
CA SER A 253 16.04 -14.82 14.97
C SER A 253 15.46 -13.56 15.60
N LEU A 254 14.87 -12.66 14.80
CA LEU A 254 14.31 -11.40 15.30
C LEU A 254 12.80 -11.48 15.53
N LEU A 255 12.09 -12.43 14.91
CA LEU A 255 10.63 -12.49 14.96
C LEU A 255 10.08 -12.55 16.40
N SER A 256 10.69 -13.33 17.29
CA SER A 256 10.29 -13.40 18.70
C SER A 256 10.46 -12.06 19.41
N SER A 257 11.58 -11.39 19.17
CA SER A 257 11.90 -10.08 19.76
C SER A 257 10.94 -8.99 19.28
N GLU A 258 10.59 -8.99 17.99
CA GLU A 258 9.65 -8.01 17.42
C GLU A 258 8.21 -8.26 17.87
N LEU A 259 7.75 -9.53 17.93
CA LEU A 259 6.39 -9.84 18.36
C LEU A 259 6.16 -9.61 19.86
N PHE A 260 7.10 -10.06 20.69
CA PHE A 260 6.91 -10.15 22.14
C PHE A 260 7.71 -9.08 22.92
N GLY A 261 8.61 -8.36 22.27
CA GLY A 261 9.51 -7.39 22.89
C GLY A 261 10.72 -8.05 23.53
N HIS A 262 11.68 -7.23 23.96
CA HIS A 262 12.87 -7.69 24.66
C HIS A 262 13.28 -6.70 25.75
N GLU A 263 13.92 -7.24 26.79
CA GLU A 263 14.61 -6.42 27.78
C GLU A 263 16.06 -6.13 27.36
N LYS A 264 16.61 -5.03 27.89
CA LYS A 264 18.02 -4.71 27.72
C LYS A 264 18.89 -5.89 28.16
N GLY A 265 19.80 -6.32 27.29
CA GLY A 265 20.72 -7.42 27.55
C GLY A 265 20.16 -8.81 27.24
N ALA A 266 18.97 -8.94 26.66
CA ALA A 266 18.38 -10.23 26.30
C ALA A 266 19.19 -11.03 25.26
N PHE A 267 19.90 -10.34 24.36
CA PHE A 267 20.81 -10.92 23.37
C PHE A 267 21.89 -9.92 22.97
N THR A 268 22.90 -10.36 22.22
CA THR A 268 23.98 -9.50 21.71
C THR A 268 23.41 -8.42 20.77
N GLY A 269 23.45 -7.16 21.19
CA GLY A 269 22.87 -6.02 20.46
C GLY A 269 21.60 -5.44 21.10
N ALA A 270 21.04 -6.07 22.14
CA ALA A 270 19.89 -5.57 22.90
C ALA A 270 20.31 -4.43 23.86
N HIS A 271 20.66 -3.27 23.32
CA HIS A 271 21.14 -2.12 24.10
C HIS A 271 20.03 -1.38 24.87
N THR A 272 18.79 -1.52 24.41
CA THR A 272 17.60 -0.89 24.98
C THR A 272 16.49 -1.93 25.18
N THR A 273 15.51 -1.61 26.02
CA THR A 273 14.28 -2.39 26.15
C THR A 273 13.30 -1.94 25.08
N ARG A 274 12.67 -2.89 24.37
CA ARG A 274 11.69 -2.60 23.29
C ARG A 274 10.38 -3.34 23.52
N ARG A 275 9.27 -2.64 23.32
CA ARG A 275 7.91 -3.22 23.37
C ARG A 275 7.61 -3.96 22.07
N GLY A 276 7.11 -5.19 22.17
CA GLY A 276 6.74 -5.99 21.00
C GLY A 276 5.38 -5.61 20.42
N TYR A 277 5.08 -6.13 19.22
CA TYR A 277 3.82 -5.88 18.52
C TYR A 277 2.57 -6.29 19.32
N PHE A 278 2.64 -7.29 20.20
CA PHE A 278 1.51 -7.62 21.10
C PHE A 278 1.21 -6.50 22.10
N GLU A 279 2.22 -5.88 22.70
CA GLU A 279 2.02 -4.74 23.59
C GLU A 279 1.50 -3.53 22.82
N GLN A 280 2.02 -3.31 21.60
CA GLN A 280 1.61 -2.19 20.75
C GLN A 280 0.16 -2.36 20.24
N ALA A 281 -0.29 -3.58 19.93
CA ALA A 281 -1.64 -3.90 19.47
C ALA A 281 -2.70 -3.93 20.59
N ASN A 282 -2.32 -3.68 21.85
CA ASN A 282 -3.23 -3.78 23.00
C ASN A 282 -4.49 -2.91 22.81
N GLY A 283 -5.67 -3.50 23.06
CA GLY A 283 -6.97 -2.89 22.80
C GLY A 283 -7.42 -2.93 21.33
N GLY A 284 -6.62 -3.54 20.45
CA GLY A 284 -6.85 -3.60 19.01
C GLY A 284 -6.71 -5.00 18.43
N THR A 285 -6.18 -5.06 17.20
CA THR A 285 -6.04 -6.29 16.41
C THR A 285 -4.61 -6.44 15.88
N LEU A 286 -4.08 -7.65 15.93
CA LEU A 286 -2.80 -8.04 15.34
C LEU A 286 -3.08 -9.02 14.19
N PHE A 287 -2.67 -8.63 12.98
CA PHE A 287 -2.70 -9.46 11.80
C PHE A 287 -1.32 -10.09 11.57
N LEU A 288 -1.27 -11.42 11.55
CA LEU A 288 -0.07 -12.21 11.31
C LEU A 288 -0.16 -12.85 9.93
N ASP A 289 0.50 -12.24 8.94
CA ASP A 289 0.58 -12.78 7.59
C ASP A 289 1.71 -13.81 7.48
N GLU A 290 1.50 -14.78 6.61
CA GLU A 290 2.32 -15.98 6.43
C GLU A 290 2.71 -16.68 7.74
N ILE A 291 1.71 -16.95 8.59
CA ILE A 291 1.90 -17.60 9.91
C ILE A 291 2.61 -18.97 9.81
N GLY A 292 2.51 -19.64 8.67
CA GLY A 292 3.20 -20.89 8.40
C GLY A 292 4.73 -20.76 8.42
N GLU A 293 5.29 -19.58 8.21
CA GLU A 293 6.75 -19.32 8.21
C GLU A 293 7.29 -18.99 9.61
N MET A 294 6.42 -18.98 10.63
CA MET A 294 6.83 -18.70 12.01
C MET A 294 7.75 -19.80 12.57
N PRO A 295 8.93 -19.46 13.12
CA PRO A 295 9.83 -20.42 13.77
C PRO A 295 9.17 -21.08 14.99
N GLN A 296 9.57 -22.31 15.32
CA GLN A 296 8.98 -23.08 16.42
C GLN A 296 9.02 -22.34 17.77
N GLU A 297 10.09 -21.61 18.08
CA GLU A 297 10.20 -20.84 19.32
C GLU A 297 9.10 -19.77 19.42
N ALA A 298 8.91 -18.99 18.35
CA ALA A 298 7.86 -17.97 18.29
C ALA A 298 6.45 -18.61 18.36
N GLN A 299 6.25 -19.81 17.82
CA GLN A 299 4.99 -20.56 17.94
C GLN A 299 4.66 -20.87 19.41
N VAL A 300 5.65 -21.22 20.24
CA VAL A 300 5.45 -21.47 21.68
C VAL A 300 4.97 -20.20 22.40
N HIS A 301 5.61 -19.07 22.11
CA HIS A 301 5.26 -17.79 22.73
C HIS A 301 3.89 -17.31 22.26
N LEU A 302 3.58 -17.45 20.98
CA LEU A 302 2.26 -17.11 20.43
C LEU A 302 1.16 -17.94 21.11
N LEU A 303 1.37 -19.25 21.25
CA LEU A 303 0.42 -20.13 21.95
C LEU A 303 0.16 -19.63 23.38
N ARG A 304 1.23 -19.33 24.14
CA ARG A 304 1.11 -18.81 25.52
C ARG A 304 0.32 -17.50 25.59
N VAL A 305 0.54 -16.58 24.64
CA VAL A 305 -0.20 -15.30 24.60
C VAL A 305 -1.68 -15.53 24.29
N LEU A 306 -2.00 -16.43 23.35
CA LEU A 306 -3.38 -16.76 22.99
C LEU A 306 -4.15 -17.41 24.15
N GLU A 307 -3.48 -18.21 24.97
CA GLU A 307 -4.09 -18.90 26.11
C GLU A 307 -4.19 -18.05 27.36
N SER A 308 -3.10 -17.38 27.75
CA SER A 308 -3.01 -16.68 29.02
C SER A 308 -3.45 -15.22 28.94
N ARG A 309 -3.44 -14.60 27.74
CA ARG A 309 -3.58 -13.14 27.55
C ARG A 309 -2.48 -12.32 28.24
N TYR A 310 -1.33 -12.93 28.47
CA TYR A 310 -0.11 -12.26 28.91
C TYR A 310 1.00 -12.44 27.89
N VAL A 311 1.77 -11.38 27.68
CA VAL A 311 3.03 -11.42 26.96
C VAL A 311 4.19 -11.36 27.95
N THR A 312 5.29 -12.02 27.61
CA THR A 312 6.54 -11.96 28.35
C THR A 312 7.62 -11.56 27.37
N ARG A 313 8.37 -10.50 27.68
CA ARG A 313 9.48 -10.05 26.84
C ARG A 313 10.60 -11.08 26.83
N VAL A 314 11.34 -11.16 25.73
CA VAL A 314 12.54 -11.98 25.65
C VAL A 314 13.55 -11.47 26.68
N GLY A 315 14.07 -12.37 27.51
CA GLY A 315 15.00 -12.04 28.60
C GLY A 315 14.33 -11.53 29.89
N ASP A 316 13.00 -11.51 29.96
CA ASP A 316 12.23 -11.21 31.18
C ASP A 316 11.32 -12.39 31.55
N HIS A 317 10.82 -12.41 32.78
CA HIS A 317 9.80 -13.33 33.27
C HIS A 317 8.54 -12.60 33.74
N ARG A 318 8.53 -11.27 33.73
CA ARG A 318 7.36 -10.49 34.12
C ARG A 318 6.22 -10.65 33.11
N PRO A 319 5.04 -11.12 33.54
CA PRO A 319 3.87 -11.17 32.67
C PRO A 319 3.28 -9.77 32.48
N ILE A 320 2.96 -9.42 31.23
CA ILE A 320 2.35 -8.15 30.85
C ILE A 320 0.97 -8.45 30.24
N PRO A 321 -0.14 -8.01 30.85
CA PRO A 321 -1.48 -8.28 30.34
C PRO A 321 -1.70 -7.59 29.00
N VAL A 322 -2.26 -8.32 28.03
CA VAL A 322 -2.59 -7.81 26.69
C VAL A 322 -3.98 -8.26 26.27
N ASP A 323 -4.78 -7.33 25.77
CA ASP A 323 -6.07 -7.59 25.14
C ASP A 323 -5.98 -7.38 23.63
N VAL A 324 -5.54 -8.41 22.91
CA VAL A 324 -5.31 -8.36 21.46
C VAL A 324 -6.13 -9.43 20.74
N ARG A 325 -6.84 -9.02 19.68
CA ARG A 325 -7.49 -9.94 18.75
C ARG A 325 -6.46 -10.36 17.71
N VAL A 326 -6.33 -11.64 17.46
CA VAL A 326 -5.38 -12.16 16.45
C VAL A 326 -6.13 -12.61 15.21
N ILE A 327 -5.69 -12.13 14.05
CA ILE A 327 -6.07 -12.62 12.73
C ILE A 327 -4.80 -13.20 12.11
N ALA A 328 -4.82 -14.44 11.64
CA ALA A 328 -3.68 -15.07 11.00
C ALA A 328 -4.00 -15.37 9.53
N ALA A 329 -3.01 -15.30 8.67
CA ALA A 329 -3.12 -15.64 7.25
C ALA A 329 -1.98 -16.55 6.80
N THR A 330 -2.25 -17.44 5.86
CA THR A 330 -1.20 -18.19 5.15
C THR A 330 -1.70 -18.78 3.84
N GLN A 331 -0.77 -19.02 2.91
CA GLN A 331 -1.00 -19.88 1.75
C GLN A 331 -0.67 -21.35 1.99
N THR A 332 0.00 -21.67 3.09
CA THR A 332 0.54 -23.01 3.34
C THR A 332 -0.48 -23.91 4.03
N ASP A 333 -0.50 -25.19 3.67
CA ASP A 333 -1.24 -26.21 4.43
C ASP A 333 -0.59 -26.42 5.81
N LEU A 334 -1.15 -25.77 6.84
CA LEU A 334 -0.67 -25.91 8.21
C LEU A 334 -0.80 -27.34 8.74
N MET A 335 -1.79 -28.13 8.30
CA MET A 335 -1.95 -29.51 8.74
C MET A 335 -0.90 -30.44 8.11
N LYS A 336 -0.42 -30.11 6.91
CA LYS A 336 0.79 -30.73 6.36
C LYS A 336 2.02 -30.37 7.20
N LYS A 337 2.24 -29.09 7.52
CA LYS A 337 3.35 -28.66 8.40
C LYS A 337 3.28 -29.29 9.80
N VAL A 338 2.08 -29.53 10.34
CA VAL A 338 1.90 -30.28 11.60
C VAL A 338 2.38 -31.72 11.48
N ARG A 339 2.06 -32.42 10.38
CA ARG A 339 2.53 -33.79 10.13
C ARG A 339 4.05 -33.86 9.94
N GLU A 340 4.63 -32.82 9.37
CA GLU A 340 6.08 -32.67 9.18
C GLU A 340 6.82 -32.21 10.45
N GLY A 341 6.10 -31.90 11.53
CA GLY A 341 6.68 -31.42 12.79
C GLY A 341 7.21 -29.98 12.74
N THR A 342 6.93 -29.23 11.69
CA THR A 342 7.38 -27.82 11.53
C THR A 342 6.36 -26.81 12.05
N PHE A 343 5.13 -27.24 12.33
CA PHE A 343 4.10 -26.42 12.98
C PHE A 343 3.43 -27.18 14.13
N ARG A 344 3.14 -26.50 15.24
CA ARG A 344 2.53 -27.17 16.40
C ARG A 344 1.03 -27.38 16.23
N LYS A 345 0.58 -28.59 16.56
CA LYS A 345 -0.84 -29.00 16.49
C LYS A 345 -1.73 -28.18 17.43
N ASP A 346 -1.27 -27.88 18.63
CA ASP A 346 -2.00 -27.10 19.64
C ASP A 346 -2.25 -25.65 19.18
N LEU A 347 -1.23 -25.00 18.63
CA LEU A 347 -1.35 -23.66 18.03
C LEU A 347 -2.32 -23.66 16.85
N TRP A 348 -2.32 -24.69 16.01
CA TRP A 348 -3.27 -24.80 14.91
C TRP A 348 -4.72 -24.74 15.39
N PHE A 349 -5.08 -25.53 16.42
CA PHE A 349 -6.44 -25.51 16.99
C PHE A 349 -6.80 -24.16 17.62
N ARG A 350 -5.82 -23.44 18.20
CA ARG A 350 -6.03 -22.10 18.76
C ARG A 350 -6.20 -21.03 17.70
N LEU A 351 -5.64 -21.19 16.50
CA LEU A 351 -5.78 -20.23 15.40
C LEU A 351 -7.02 -20.50 14.57
N ALA A 352 -7.29 -21.76 14.23
CA ALA A 352 -8.32 -22.19 13.29
C ALA A 352 -9.74 -22.26 13.89
N VAL A 353 -10.07 -21.39 14.86
CA VAL A 353 -11.41 -21.36 15.48
C VAL A 353 -12.47 -20.90 14.47
N LEU A 354 -12.19 -19.83 13.73
CA LEU A 354 -12.95 -19.44 12.53
C LEU A 354 -12.01 -19.43 11.33
N THR A 355 -12.40 -20.13 10.27
CA THR A 355 -11.60 -20.24 9.06
C THR A 355 -12.31 -19.61 7.87
N ILE A 356 -11.63 -18.68 7.19
CA ILE A 356 -12.11 -18.03 5.97
C ILE A 356 -11.18 -18.44 4.83
N VAL A 357 -11.73 -19.15 3.85
CA VAL A 357 -10.99 -19.58 2.66
C VAL A 357 -11.27 -18.59 1.53
N ILE A 358 -10.23 -18.07 0.92
CA ILE A 358 -10.32 -17.18 -0.23
C ILE A 358 -10.04 -18.01 -1.49
N PRO A 359 -11.02 -18.15 -2.41
CA PRO A 359 -10.78 -18.86 -3.66
C PRO A 359 -9.78 -18.10 -4.53
N PRO A 360 -8.93 -18.81 -5.29
CA PRO A 360 -7.99 -18.18 -6.22
C PRO A 360 -8.74 -17.53 -7.40
N LEU A 361 -8.10 -16.57 -8.08
CA LEU A 361 -8.72 -15.75 -9.12
C LEU A 361 -9.22 -16.60 -10.31
N ARG A 362 -8.56 -17.72 -10.62
CA ARG A 362 -8.99 -18.68 -11.64
C ARG A 362 -10.35 -19.33 -11.37
N ASP A 363 -10.74 -19.44 -10.11
CA ASP A 363 -12.03 -20.02 -9.71
C ASP A 363 -13.13 -18.95 -9.61
N ARG A 364 -12.76 -17.66 -9.73
CA ARG A 364 -13.66 -16.50 -9.65
C ARG A 364 -13.47 -15.54 -10.82
N LYS A 365 -13.35 -16.08 -12.03
CA LYS A 365 -13.09 -15.28 -13.26
C LYS A 365 -14.16 -14.21 -13.53
N ALA A 366 -15.38 -14.34 -13.00
CA ALA A 366 -16.43 -13.32 -13.07
C ALA A 366 -16.07 -12.00 -12.35
N ASP A 367 -15.09 -12.01 -11.44
CA ASP A 367 -14.59 -10.81 -10.76
C ASP A 367 -13.64 -9.99 -11.66
N ILE A 368 -13.01 -10.62 -12.66
CA ILE A 368 -11.94 -10.02 -13.48
C ILE A 368 -12.40 -8.70 -14.13
N PRO A 369 -13.58 -8.57 -14.75
CA PRO A 369 -13.99 -7.31 -15.38
C PRO A 369 -14.12 -6.15 -14.39
N ALA A 370 -14.63 -6.42 -13.19
CA ALA A 370 -14.78 -5.40 -12.16
C ALA A 370 -13.41 -4.94 -11.64
N LEU A 371 -12.52 -5.89 -11.38
CA LEU A 371 -11.14 -5.64 -10.98
C LEU A 371 -10.36 -4.88 -12.05
N VAL A 372 -10.48 -5.26 -13.32
CA VAL A 372 -9.83 -4.60 -14.44
C VAL A 372 -10.28 -3.15 -14.56
N ARG A 373 -11.60 -2.90 -14.54
CA ARG A 373 -12.14 -1.53 -14.56
C ARG A 373 -11.65 -0.71 -13.38
N HIS A 374 -11.60 -1.30 -12.18
CA HIS A 374 -11.12 -0.63 -10.99
C HIS A 374 -9.64 -0.26 -11.13
N PHE A 375 -8.77 -1.22 -11.45
CA PHE A 375 -7.33 -0.97 -11.58
C PHE A 375 -7.00 -0.04 -12.74
N LEU A 376 -7.68 -0.16 -13.89
CA LEU A 376 -7.48 0.77 -15.00
C LEU A 376 -7.80 2.20 -14.58
N ARG A 377 -8.95 2.44 -13.92
CA ARG A 377 -9.32 3.77 -13.43
C ARG A 377 -8.33 4.29 -12.40
N THR A 378 -8.03 3.49 -11.39
CA THR A 378 -7.16 3.90 -10.28
C THR A 378 -5.72 4.15 -10.75
N LYS A 379 -5.16 3.28 -11.61
CA LYS A 379 -3.80 3.40 -12.12
C LYS A 379 -3.67 4.47 -13.20
N ALA A 380 -4.64 4.59 -14.11
CA ALA A 380 -4.63 5.67 -15.11
C ALA A 380 -4.69 7.06 -14.43
N ALA A 381 -5.53 7.21 -13.40
CA ALA A 381 -5.56 8.44 -12.60
C ALA A 381 -4.21 8.69 -11.89
N GLN A 382 -3.58 7.65 -11.33
CA GLN A 382 -2.24 7.76 -10.72
C GLN A 382 -1.15 8.15 -11.72
N PHE A 383 -1.28 7.75 -12.99
CA PHE A 383 -0.36 8.08 -14.07
C PHE A 383 -0.74 9.34 -14.85
N GLU A 384 -1.77 10.07 -14.39
CA GLU A 384 -2.29 11.28 -15.04
C GLU A 384 -2.61 11.05 -16.52
N MET A 385 -3.23 9.92 -16.85
CA MET A 385 -3.62 9.55 -18.21
C MET A 385 -5.10 9.20 -18.30
N GLU A 386 -5.66 9.36 -19.51
CA GLU A 386 -7.00 8.86 -19.81
C GLU A 386 -7.02 7.33 -19.72
N VAL A 387 -8.17 6.79 -19.31
CA VAL A 387 -8.38 5.34 -19.28
C VAL A 387 -8.44 4.84 -20.73
N PRO A 388 -7.49 4.00 -21.18
CA PRO A 388 -7.48 3.52 -22.55
C PRO A 388 -8.58 2.49 -22.78
N ASP A 389 -9.07 2.43 -24.02
CA ASP A 389 -9.99 1.37 -24.44
C ASP A 389 -9.29 0.01 -24.41
N VAL A 390 -9.99 -0.99 -23.89
CA VAL A 390 -9.54 -2.38 -23.86
C VAL A 390 -10.25 -3.17 -24.96
N PRO A 391 -9.55 -3.67 -25.99
CA PRO A 391 -10.14 -4.50 -27.03
C PRO A 391 -10.74 -5.79 -26.49
N ALA A 392 -11.81 -6.28 -27.11
CA ALA A 392 -12.42 -7.56 -26.75
C ALA A 392 -11.43 -8.75 -26.75
N PRO A 393 -10.50 -8.89 -27.74
CA PRO A 393 -9.49 -9.96 -27.70
C PRO A 393 -8.56 -9.90 -26.48
N GLU A 394 -8.30 -8.71 -25.94
CA GLU A 394 -7.47 -8.53 -24.75
C GLU A 394 -8.23 -8.93 -23.47
N LEU A 395 -9.55 -8.70 -23.43
CA LEU A 395 -10.40 -9.22 -22.35
C LEU A 395 -10.44 -10.75 -22.36
N GLU A 396 -10.56 -11.38 -23.54
CA GLU A 396 -10.50 -12.85 -23.67
C GLU A 396 -9.18 -13.42 -23.13
N ARG A 397 -8.05 -12.75 -23.40
CA ARG A 397 -6.74 -13.14 -22.86
C ARG A 397 -6.71 -13.12 -21.33
N LEU A 398 -7.37 -12.13 -20.71
CA LEU A 398 -7.48 -12.08 -19.25
C LEU A 398 -8.34 -13.23 -18.68
N TYR A 399 -9.40 -13.64 -19.38
CA TYR A 399 -10.22 -14.78 -18.97
C TYR A 399 -9.51 -16.12 -19.18
N SER A 400 -8.68 -16.26 -20.22
CA SER A 400 -7.95 -17.50 -20.48
C SER A 400 -6.78 -17.74 -19.53
N HIS A 401 -6.28 -16.68 -18.86
CA HIS A 401 -5.14 -16.78 -17.95
C HIS A 401 -5.51 -17.46 -16.61
N ASP A 402 -4.55 -18.19 -16.02
CA ASP A 402 -4.74 -18.95 -14.78
C ASP A 402 -4.42 -18.16 -13.51
N TRP A 403 -3.83 -16.97 -13.65
CA TRP A 403 -3.57 -16.03 -12.57
C TRP A 403 -2.85 -16.64 -11.35
N PRO A 404 -1.65 -17.25 -11.52
CA PRO A 404 -0.87 -17.81 -10.42
C PRO A 404 -0.54 -16.80 -9.31
N GLY A 405 -0.39 -15.52 -9.63
CA GLY A 405 -0.22 -14.42 -8.66
C GLY A 405 -1.52 -13.71 -8.30
N ASN A 406 -2.67 -14.27 -8.69
CA ASN A 406 -4.02 -13.83 -8.33
C ASN A 406 -4.26 -12.33 -8.66
N VAL A 407 -4.90 -11.59 -7.75
CA VAL A 407 -5.26 -10.18 -7.94
C VAL A 407 -4.03 -9.28 -8.03
N ARG A 408 -2.95 -9.65 -7.31
CA ARG A 408 -1.68 -8.90 -7.34
C ARG A 408 -1.01 -8.97 -8.71
N GLU A 409 -1.07 -10.13 -9.36
CA GLU A 409 -0.60 -10.28 -10.74
C GLU A 409 -1.48 -9.53 -11.73
N LEU A 410 -2.81 -9.61 -11.59
CA LEU A 410 -3.73 -8.83 -12.42
C LEU A 410 -3.45 -7.33 -12.33
N GLU A 411 -3.27 -6.80 -11.12
CA GLU A 411 -2.90 -5.41 -10.90
C GLU A 411 -1.55 -5.06 -11.57
N PHE A 412 -0.54 -5.92 -11.41
CA PHE A 412 0.77 -5.74 -12.05
C PHE A 412 0.67 -5.71 -13.58
N VAL A 413 -0.07 -6.64 -14.18
CA VAL A 413 -0.26 -6.70 -15.64
C VAL A 413 -0.92 -5.42 -16.14
N ILE A 414 -1.96 -4.93 -15.46
CA ILE A 414 -2.65 -3.69 -15.83
C ILE A 414 -1.72 -2.49 -15.68
N GLU A 415 -1.02 -2.37 -14.55
CA GLU A 415 -0.09 -1.27 -14.28
C GLU A 415 1.02 -1.20 -15.32
N ARG A 416 1.66 -2.34 -15.60
CA ARG A 416 2.70 -2.47 -16.63
C ARG A 416 2.19 -2.09 -18.00
N SER A 417 0.99 -2.56 -18.36
CA SER A 417 0.38 -2.31 -19.67
C SER A 417 0.09 -0.82 -19.88
N LEU A 418 -0.39 -0.13 -18.83
CA LEU A 418 -0.60 1.31 -18.85
C LEU A 418 0.71 2.07 -19.04
N LEU A 419 1.76 1.74 -18.28
CA LEU A 419 3.07 2.38 -18.42
C LEU A 419 3.66 2.21 -19.84
N LEU A 420 3.54 1.01 -20.43
CA LEU A 420 4.01 0.73 -21.78
C LEU A 420 3.12 1.34 -22.89
N SER A 421 1.85 1.65 -22.58
CA SER A 421 0.97 2.35 -23.50
C SER A 421 1.25 3.86 -23.57
N ARG A 422 1.86 4.44 -22.52
CA ARG A 422 2.19 5.88 -22.45
C ARG A 422 3.13 6.35 -23.55
N SER A 423 3.99 5.46 -24.07
CA SER A 423 4.91 5.76 -25.18
C SER A 423 4.25 5.64 -26.57
N LYS A 424 2.97 5.25 -26.65
CA LYS A 424 2.22 5.07 -27.89
C LYS A 424 1.33 6.30 -28.14
N ALA A 425 0.86 6.45 -29.38
CA ALA A 425 -0.02 7.54 -29.76
C ALA A 425 -1.32 7.50 -28.93
N VAL A 426 -1.83 8.69 -28.56
CA VAL A 426 -3.11 8.85 -27.86
C VAL A 426 -4.21 8.14 -28.66
N GLY A 427 -5.05 7.36 -27.98
CA GLY A 427 -6.10 6.53 -28.61
C GLY A 427 -5.65 5.15 -29.09
N THR A 428 -4.39 4.76 -28.88
CA THR A 428 -3.96 3.38 -29.15
C THR A 428 -4.65 2.42 -28.16
N PRO A 429 -5.37 1.38 -28.64
CA PRO A 429 -6.01 0.42 -27.75
C PRO A 429 -4.99 -0.30 -26.85
N LEU A 430 -5.36 -0.53 -25.60
CA LEU A 430 -4.49 -1.19 -24.63
C LEU A 430 -4.21 -2.62 -25.07
N LYS A 431 -2.95 -3.05 -24.93
CA LYS A 431 -2.56 -4.46 -25.03
C LYS A 431 -1.99 -4.89 -23.68
N PHE A 432 -2.49 -5.99 -23.14
CA PHE A 432 -1.99 -6.53 -21.89
C PHE A 432 -0.65 -7.22 -22.09
N GLU A 433 0.32 -6.71 -21.34
CA GLU A 433 1.70 -7.16 -21.29
C GLU A 433 1.85 -8.03 -20.04
N PHE A 434 1.56 -9.31 -20.20
CA PHE A 434 1.79 -10.32 -19.17
C PHE A 434 3.30 -10.38 -18.88
N ALA A 435 3.67 -10.61 -17.62
CA ALA A 435 5.07 -10.92 -17.34
C ALA A 435 5.46 -12.14 -18.18
N PRO A 436 6.69 -12.23 -18.72
CA PRO A 436 7.18 -13.52 -19.18
C PRO A 436 7.02 -14.46 -17.98
N GLU A 437 6.41 -15.62 -18.18
CA GLU A 437 6.34 -16.66 -17.16
C GLU A 437 7.76 -16.84 -16.62
N VAL A 438 8.03 -16.33 -15.42
CA VAL A 438 9.16 -16.83 -14.66
C VAL A 438 8.65 -18.19 -14.26
N GLU A 439 9.02 -19.22 -15.03
CA GLU A 439 8.89 -20.63 -14.66
C GLU A 439 9.68 -20.86 -13.36
N GLY A 440 9.14 -20.35 -12.25
CA GLY A 440 9.54 -20.62 -10.88
C GLY A 440 8.92 -21.94 -10.47
N GLY A 441 9.38 -23.00 -11.14
CA GLY A 441 8.85 -24.33 -11.05
C GLY A 441 9.20 -25.00 -12.35
N ALA A 442 10.20 -25.88 -12.31
CA ALA A 442 10.42 -26.81 -13.40
C ALA A 442 9.12 -27.60 -13.61
N ALA A 443 8.27 -27.12 -14.54
CA ALA A 443 7.47 -28.00 -15.35
C ALA A 443 8.51 -28.89 -16.03
N SER A 444 8.81 -30.03 -15.42
CA SER A 444 9.41 -31.13 -16.15
C SER A 444 8.47 -31.34 -17.33
N PRO A 445 8.91 -31.14 -18.58
CA PRO A 445 8.07 -31.50 -19.70
C PRO A 445 7.70 -32.96 -19.48
N GLU A 446 6.43 -33.34 -19.54
CA GLU A 446 5.98 -34.74 -19.45
C GLU A 446 6.55 -35.65 -20.58
N GLY A 447 7.60 -35.22 -21.28
CA GLY A 447 8.40 -35.98 -22.24
C GLY A 447 9.92 -35.78 -22.10
N GLY A 448 10.42 -35.36 -20.94
CA GLY A 448 11.86 -35.13 -20.71
C GLY A 448 12.41 -33.92 -21.46
N TRP A 449 13.62 -33.48 -21.08
CA TRP A 449 14.37 -32.48 -21.83
C TRP A 449 14.87 -33.13 -23.13
N PRO A 450 14.60 -32.55 -24.32
CA PRO A 450 15.16 -33.07 -25.54
C PRO A 450 16.68 -33.05 -25.46
N SER A 451 17.31 -34.12 -25.91
CA SER A 451 18.78 -34.17 -25.96
C SER A 451 19.31 -33.04 -26.85
N LEU A 452 20.57 -32.64 -26.63
CA LEU A 452 21.23 -31.66 -27.49
C LEU A 452 21.12 -32.04 -28.98
N ALA A 453 21.17 -33.34 -29.29
CA ALA A 453 21.01 -33.86 -30.63
C ALA A 453 19.59 -33.64 -31.19
N GLU A 454 18.53 -33.76 -30.38
CA GLU A 454 17.15 -33.52 -30.79
C GLU A 454 16.85 -32.03 -31.00
N LEU A 455 17.40 -31.17 -30.14
CA LEU A 455 17.33 -29.71 -30.32
C LEU A 455 18.05 -29.28 -31.59
N GLU A 456 19.26 -29.79 -31.81
CA GLU A 456 20.04 -29.52 -33.01
C GLU A 456 19.30 -29.99 -34.27
N GLN A 457 18.73 -31.21 -34.26
CA GLN A 457 17.91 -31.74 -35.36
C GLN A 457 16.71 -30.85 -35.67
N ARG A 458 15.96 -30.47 -34.64
CA ARG A 458 14.76 -29.64 -34.78
C ARG A 458 15.11 -28.26 -35.33
N TYR A 459 16.22 -27.68 -34.87
CA TYR A 459 16.68 -26.38 -35.32
C TYR A 459 17.17 -26.39 -36.77
N ILE A 460 18.01 -27.37 -37.15
CA ILE A 460 18.50 -27.53 -38.52
C ILE A 460 17.34 -27.73 -39.50
N ARG A 461 16.33 -28.54 -39.16
CA ARG A 461 15.14 -28.73 -40.01
C ARG A 461 14.38 -27.43 -40.24
N ARG A 462 14.16 -26.63 -39.19
CA ARG A 462 13.45 -25.36 -39.27
C ARG A 462 14.21 -24.32 -40.11
N VAL A 463 15.55 -24.31 -40.02
CA VAL A 463 16.38 -23.45 -40.86
C VAL A 463 16.36 -23.89 -42.32
N LEU A 464 16.36 -25.20 -42.60
CA LEU A 464 16.23 -25.72 -43.97
C LEU A 464 14.87 -25.38 -44.59
N GLU A 465 13.77 -25.52 -43.85
CA GLU A 465 12.44 -25.10 -44.29
C GLU A 465 12.39 -23.60 -44.62
N LYS A 466 12.91 -22.76 -43.72
CA LYS A 466 12.94 -21.30 -43.90
C LYS A 466 13.78 -20.86 -45.11
N THR A 467 14.81 -21.62 -45.44
CA THR A 467 15.73 -21.34 -46.56
C THR A 467 15.37 -22.07 -47.84
N GLY A 468 14.26 -22.82 -47.86
CA GLY A 468 13.84 -23.61 -49.03
C GLY A 468 14.88 -24.67 -49.44
N ASN A 469 15.57 -25.29 -48.48
CA ASN A 469 16.68 -26.24 -48.67
C ASN A 469 17.91 -25.66 -49.40
N LYS A 470 18.08 -24.34 -49.44
CA LYS A 470 19.26 -23.69 -49.99
C LYS A 470 20.45 -23.86 -49.02
N LEU A 471 21.43 -24.68 -49.41
CA LEU A 471 22.57 -24.99 -48.55
C LEU A 471 23.71 -23.96 -48.59
N MET A 472 23.96 -23.29 -49.73
CA MET A 472 25.08 -22.34 -49.88
C MET A 472 24.68 -21.00 -50.54
N GLY A 473 25.44 -19.95 -50.27
CA GLY A 473 25.26 -18.58 -50.78
C GLY A 473 24.45 -17.67 -49.85
N PRO A 474 24.22 -16.40 -50.21
CA PRO A 474 23.49 -15.45 -49.36
C PRO A 474 22.09 -15.94 -49.00
N GLY A 475 21.74 -15.91 -47.73
CA GLY A 475 20.49 -16.41 -47.15
C GLY A 475 20.38 -17.94 -47.11
N SER A 476 21.50 -18.67 -47.15
CA SER A 476 21.50 -20.14 -47.08
C SER A 476 21.48 -20.67 -45.64
N ALA A 477 21.18 -21.96 -45.50
CA ALA A 477 21.19 -22.64 -44.21
C ALA A 477 22.55 -22.58 -43.51
N THR A 478 23.68 -22.62 -44.22
CA THR A 478 25.02 -22.49 -43.61
C THR A 478 25.28 -21.11 -43.01
N GLU A 479 24.77 -20.05 -43.65
CA GLU A 479 24.92 -18.67 -43.15
C GLU A 479 24.05 -18.45 -41.91
N LEU A 480 22.79 -18.90 -41.95
CA LEU A 480 21.86 -18.79 -40.82
C LEU A 480 22.23 -19.66 -39.63
N LEU A 481 22.87 -20.82 -39.86
CA LEU A 481 23.37 -21.69 -38.80
C LEU A 481 24.78 -21.31 -38.34
N GLY A 482 25.50 -20.46 -39.08
CA GLY A 482 26.89 -20.09 -38.77
C GLY A 482 27.88 -21.27 -38.85
N VAL A 483 27.56 -22.33 -39.60
CA VAL A 483 28.39 -23.54 -39.72
C VAL A 483 28.88 -23.74 -41.14
N HIS A 484 30.08 -24.32 -41.28
CA HIS A 484 30.63 -24.66 -42.58
C HIS A 484 29.77 -25.70 -43.31
N TYR A 485 29.73 -25.65 -44.65
CA TYR A 485 28.92 -26.57 -45.47
C TYR A 485 29.19 -28.04 -45.20
N THR A 486 30.46 -28.41 -44.99
CA THR A 486 30.86 -29.79 -44.67
C THR A 486 30.28 -30.26 -43.34
N THR A 487 30.21 -29.38 -42.35
CA THR A 487 29.60 -29.63 -41.04
C THR A 487 28.10 -29.83 -41.20
N LEU A 488 27.40 -28.87 -41.84
CA LEU A 488 25.96 -29.00 -42.10
C LEU A 488 25.61 -30.28 -42.86
N ARG A 489 26.40 -30.63 -43.87
CA ARG A 489 26.23 -31.87 -44.65
C ARG A 489 26.39 -33.12 -43.79
N ALA A 490 27.38 -33.14 -42.88
CA ALA A 490 27.59 -34.26 -41.96
C ALA A 490 26.41 -34.41 -40.97
N HIS A 491 25.89 -33.30 -40.45
CA HIS A 491 24.68 -33.30 -39.61
C HIS A 491 23.46 -33.81 -40.40
N MET A 492 23.22 -33.32 -41.62
CA MET A 492 22.10 -33.78 -42.46
C MET A 492 22.16 -35.28 -42.79
N LEU A 493 23.35 -35.82 -43.08
CA LEU A 493 23.57 -37.25 -43.32
C LEU A 493 23.27 -38.09 -42.07
N LYS A 494 23.72 -37.65 -40.90
CA LYS A 494 23.46 -38.31 -39.61
C LYS A 494 21.97 -38.30 -39.23
N MET A 495 21.21 -37.34 -39.78
CA MET A 495 19.77 -37.16 -39.55
C MET A 495 18.89 -37.81 -40.63
N GLY A 496 19.48 -38.46 -41.64
CA GLY A 496 18.73 -39.09 -42.74
C GLY A 496 18.01 -38.10 -43.68
N LEU A 497 18.41 -36.83 -43.71
CA LEU A 497 17.78 -35.81 -44.55
C LEU A 497 18.29 -35.88 -46.01
N PRO A 498 17.41 -35.71 -47.02
CA PRO A 498 17.80 -35.78 -48.43
C PRO A 498 18.74 -34.63 -48.79
N LEU A 499 19.92 -34.97 -49.33
CA LEU A 499 20.83 -33.97 -49.89
C LEU A 499 20.34 -33.53 -51.28
N PRO A 500 20.35 -32.22 -51.60
CA PRO A 500 19.95 -31.76 -52.92
C PRO A 500 20.86 -32.39 -54.00
N ARG A 501 20.23 -32.99 -55.02
CA ARG A 501 20.94 -33.60 -56.16
C ARG A 501 21.80 -32.53 -56.84
N ARG A 502 23.08 -32.84 -57.02
CA ARG A 502 24.01 -32.04 -57.82
C ARG A 502 23.42 -31.92 -59.23
N LYS A 503 23.06 -30.72 -59.68
CA LYS A 503 22.82 -30.50 -61.11
C LYS A 503 24.15 -30.74 -61.82
N GLU A 504 24.25 -31.86 -62.52
CA GLU A 504 25.25 -32.04 -63.57
C GLU A 504 25.06 -30.93 -64.61
N GLY A 505 26.18 -30.38 -65.07
CA GLY A 505 26.22 -29.10 -65.77
C GLY A 505 25.53 -29.06 -67.12
N ARG A 506 25.19 -27.84 -67.51
CA ARG A 506 25.47 -27.29 -68.83
C ARG A 506 25.78 -25.82 -68.68
#